data_AF-A0A1Z1XBB2-F1
#
_entry.id   AF-A0A1Z1XBB2-F1
#
_cell.length_a   1.000
_cell.length_b   1.000
_cell.length_c   1.000
_cell.angle_alpha   90.00
_cell.angle_beta   90.00
_cell.angle_gamma   90.00
#
_symmetry.space_group_name_H-M   'P 1'
#
loop_
_entity.id
_entity.type
_entity.pdbx_description
1 polymer ?
#
loop_
_entity_poly.entity_id
_entity_poly.type
_entity_poly.pdbx_seq_one_letter_code
_entity_poly.pdbx_strand_id
1 'polypeptide(L)'
;MLIADDLDKLLEILPNFVRIPLQNHPKKSELIEVVMDLGRRPEARFPSNPEYISNQTIDWLDLDYCIKRVGNFSGDNRAGIERTLHRISSVRNREGNIIGLTCRVGRAIFGTIVRT
;
A
#
# COMPACT_ATOMS: atom_id res chain seq x y z
N MET A 1 4.68 19.11 3.28
CA MET A 1 4.67 17.70 3.74
C MET A 1 5.49 16.91 2.73
N LEU A 2 6.70 16.46 3.06
CA LEU A 2 7.55 15.71 2.14
C LEU A 2 6.95 14.30 1.98
N ILE A 3 6.25 14.08 0.86
CA ILE A 3 5.69 12.77 0.47
C ILE A 3 6.59 12.13 -0.61
N ALA A 4 7.60 12.86 -1.10
CA ALA A 4 8.03 12.72 -2.48
C ALA A 4 9.00 11.57 -2.79
N ASP A 5 9.93 11.19 -1.91
CA ASP A 5 11.01 10.28 -2.35
C ASP A 5 10.73 8.79 -2.17
N ASP A 6 9.83 8.39 -1.26
CA ASP A 6 9.61 6.97 -0.97
C ASP A 6 8.29 6.41 -1.52
N LEU A 7 7.34 7.26 -1.96
CA LEU A 7 6.07 6.76 -2.49
C LEU A 7 6.27 5.82 -3.68
N ASP A 8 7.23 6.11 -4.55
CA ASP A 8 7.50 5.26 -5.70
C ASP A 8 7.99 3.85 -5.28
N LYS A 9 8.70 3.71 -4.14
CA LYS A 9 9.07 2.40 -3.58
C LYS A 9 7.84 1.60 -3.13
N LEU A 10 6.82 2.26 -2.58
CA LEU A 10 5.53 1.61 -2.29
C LEU A 10 4.82 1.21 -3.57
N LEU A 11 4.85 2.03 -4.61
CA LEU A 11 4.19 1.68 -5.88
C LEU A 11 4.90 0.53 -6.61
N GLU A 12 6.21 0.38 -6.42
CA GLU A 12 7.03 -0.69 -7.02
C GLU A 12 6.67 -2.10 -6.53
N ILE A 13 6.13 -2.24 -5.32
CA ILE A 13 5.68 -3.54 -4.81
C ILE A 13 4.34 -3.99 -5.40
N LEU A 14 3.58 -3.09 -6.04
CA LEU A 14 2.23 -3.35 -6.53
C LEU A 14 2.24 -3.92 -7.97
N PRO A 15 1.23 -4.72 -8.36
CA PRO A 15 1.08 -5.19 -9.73
C PRO A 15 0.84 -4.01 -10.69
N ASN A 16 1.21 -4.16 -11.97
CA ASN A 16 1.15 -3.06 -12.94
C ASN A 16 -0.25 -2.45 -13.12
N PHE A 17 -1.31 -3.28 -13.09
CA PHE A 17 -2.68 -2.78 -13.24
C PHE A 17 -3.17 -1.96 -12.03
N VAL A 18 -2.44 -1.99 -10.92
CA VAL A 18 -2.66 -1.17 -9.72
C VAL A 18 -1.69 0.03 -9.74
N ARG A 19 -0.41 -0.25 -10.00
CA ARG A 19 0.69 0.72 -10.00
C ARG A 19 0.50 1.83 -11.04
N ILE A 20 0.25 1.47 -12.31
CA ILE A 20 0.23 2.44 -13.40
C ILE A 20 -0.90 3.47 -13.24
N PRO A 21 -2.15 3.08 -12.92
CA PRO A 21 -3.21 4.05 -12.62
C PRO A 21 -2.85 4.98 -11.45
N LEU A 22 -2.24 4.46 -10.38
CA LEU A 22 -1.80 5.27 -9.24
C LEU A 22 -0.68 6.24 -9.59
N GLN A 23 0.28 5.83 -10.41
CA GLN A 23 1.37 6.69 -10.87
C GLN A 23 0.86 7.88 -11.68
N ASN A 24 -0.18 7.66 -12.48
CA ASN A 24 -0.81 8.69 -13.31
C ASN A 24 -1.95 9.44 -12.60
N HIS A 25 -2.26 9.10 -11.35
CA HIS A 25 -3.40 9.66 -10.64
C HIS A 25 -3.14 11.13 -10.27
N PRO A 26 -4.08 12.06 -10.53
CA PRO A 26 -3.87 13.49 -10.25
C PRO A 26 -3.65 13.78 -8.77
N LYS A 27 -4.25 12.96 -7.88
CA LYS A 27 -4.09 13.05 -6.42
C LYS A 27 -3.05 12.07 -5.86
N LYS A 28 -2.10 11.56 -6.66
CA LYS A 28 -1.10 10.55 -6.22
C LYS A 28 -0.41 10.95 -4.91
N SER A 29 -0.01 12.21 -4.78
CA SER A 29 0.64 12.76 -3.59
C SER A 29 -0.25 12.70 -2.33
N GLU A 30 -1.56 12.61 -2.49
CA GLU A 30 -2.51 12.53 -1.37
C GLU A 30 -2.88 11.10 -0.98
N LEU A 31 -2.36 10.08 -1.67
CA LEU A 31 -2.65 8.67 -1.39
C LEU A 31 -2.40 8.33 0.09
N ILE A 32 -3.39 7.72 0.73
CA ILE A 32 -3.33 7.26 2.12
C ILE A 32 -2.94 5.79 2.15
N GLU A 33 -3.67 4.95 1.43
CA GLU A 33 -3.42 3.51 1.35
C GLU A 33 -4.03 2.89 0.10
N VAL A 34 -3.52 1.71 -0.24
CA VAL A 34 -4.07 0.82 -1.28
C VAL A 34 -4.53 -0.46 -0.62
N VAL A 35 -5.79 -0.84 -0.84
CA VAL A 35 -6.42 -2.06 -0.34
C VAL A 35 -6.55 -3.05 -1.48
N MET A 36 -6.02 -4.25 -1.29
CA MET A 36 -6.02 -5.34 -2.24
C MET A 36 -6.55 -6.60 -1.57
N ASP A 37 -7.85 -6.86 -1.72
CA ASP A 37 -8.49 -8.06 -1.19
C ASP A 37 -8.77 -9.04 -2.33
N LEU A 38 -8.47 -10.32 -2.12
CA LEU A 38 -8.73 -11.38 -3.09
C LEU A 38 -10.19 -11.37 -3.58
N GLY A 39 -10.36 -11.40 -4.90
CA GLY A 39 -11.67 -11.38 -5.56
C GLY A 39 -12.35 -10.01 -5.60
N ARG A 40 -11.70 -8.94 -5.11
CA ARG A 40 -12.23 -7.58 -5.12
C ARG A 40 -11.39 -6.68 -6.03
N ARG A 41 -11.97 -5.57 -6.47
CA ARG A 41 -11.23 -4.53 -7.20
C ARG A 41 -10.31 -3.78 -6.25
N PRO A 42 -9.07 -3.44 -6.65
CA PRO A 42 -8.17 -2.65 -5.83
C PRO A 42 -8.75 -1.27 -5.55
N GLU A 43 -8.69 -0.85 -4.29
CA GLU A 43 -9.19 0.44 -3.82
C GLU A 43 -8.02 1.31 -3.36
N ALA A 44 -7.92 2.52 -3.90
CA ALA A 44 -7.04 3.56 -3.39
C ALA A 44 -7.83 4.51 -2.49
N ARG A 45 -7.28 4.84 -1.33
CA ARG A 45 -7.92 5.76 -0.39
C ARG A 45 -7.22 7.10 -0.40
N PHE A 46 -8.01 8.16 -0.58
CA PHE A 46 -7.60 9.55 -0.51
C PHE A 46 -8.35 10.26 0.63
N PRO A 47 -7.92 11.46 1.05
CA PRO A 47 -8.62 12.22 2.09
C PRO A 47 -10.08 12.57 1.73
N SER A 48 -10.38 12.67 0.43
CA SER A 48 -11.72 12.96 -0.07
C SER A 48 -12.61 11.71 -0.07
N ASN A 49 -12.20 10.67 -0.78
CA ASN A 49 -12.96 9.45 -0.95
C ASN A 49 -12.07 8.27 -1.36
N PRO A 50 -12.50 7.02 -1.12
CA PRO A 50 -11.95 5.86 -1.78
C PRO A 50 -12.31 5.85 -3.28
N GLU A 51 -11.42 5.28 -4.09
CA GLU A 51 -11.59 5.13 -5.54
C GLU A 51 -11.10 3.75 -5.99
N TYR A 52 -11.86 3.09 -6.86
CA TYR A 52 -11.37 1.87 -7.52
C TYR A 52 -10.41 2.23 -8.65
N ILE A 53 -9.16 1.77 -8.56
CA ILE A 53 -8.09 2.15 -9.49
C ILE A 53 -7.95 1.19 -10.68
N SER A 54 -8.67 0.09 -10.67
CA SER A 54 -8.79 -0.83 -11.81
C SER A 54 -10.18 -1.49 -11.83
N ASN A 55 -10.58 -1.97 -13.01
CA ASN A 55 -11.74 -2.85 -13.18
C ASN A 55 -11.39 -4.33 -12.94
N GLN A 56 -10.10 -4.68 -12.97
CA GLN A 56 -9.62 -6.02 -12.68
C GLN A 56 -9.72 -6.33 -11.18
N THR A 57 -10.18 -7.54 -10.85
CA THR A 57 -10.17 -8.04 -9.47
C THR A 57 -8.80 -8.63 -9.12
N ILE A 58 -8.40 -8.49 -7.86
CA ILE A 58 -7.19 -9.10 -7.31
C ILE A 58 -7.31 -10.61 -7.32
N ASP A 59 -6.31 -11.30 -7.86
CA ASP A 59 -6.16 -12.75 -7.71
C ASP A 59 -5.02 -13.12 -6.75
N TRP A 60 -4.78 -14.42 -6.57
CA TRP A 60 -3.73 -14.92 -5.69
C TRP A 60 -2.32 -14.60 -6.20
N LEU A 61 -2.13 -14.54 -7.52
CA LEU A 61 -0.83 -14.24 -8.13
C LEU A 61 -0.45 -12.78 -7.90
N ASP A 62 -1.44 -11.88 -7.89
CA ASP A 62 -1.26 -10.47 -7.56
C ASP A 62 -0.80 -10.26 -6.12
N LEU A 63 -1.39 -10.99 -5.17
CA LEU A 63 -1.00 -10.94 -3.77
C LEU A 63 0.40 -11.54 -3.58
N ASP A 64 0.68 -12.70 -4.19
CA ASP A 64 1.99 -13.35 -4.16
C ASP A 64 3.09 -12.46 -4.76
N TYR A 65 2.79 -11.76 -5.86
CA TYR A 65 3.67 -10.77 -6.48
C TYR A 65 4.10 -9.68 -5.48
N CYS A 66 3.15 -9.17 -4.68
CA CYS A 66 3.40 -8.15 -3.67
C CYS A 66 4.21 -8.73 -2.51
N ILE A 67 3.81 -9.88 -1.98
CA ILE A 67 4.45 -10.55 -0.82
C ILE A 67 5.93 -10.79 -1.11
N LYS A 68 6.27 -11.31 -2.30
CA LYS A 68 7.66 -11.56 -2.70
C LYS A 68 8.52 -10.30 -2.73
N ARG A 69 7.94 -9.13 -2.99
CA ARG A 69 8.66 -7.84 -3.03
C ARG A 69 8.74 -7.15 -1.67
N VAL A 70 7.72 -7.35 -0.83
CA VAL A 70 7.71 -6.85 0.55
C VAL A 70 8.66 -7.66 1.43
N GLY A 71 8.76 -8.97 1.20
CA GLY A 71 9.52 -9.90 2.03
C GLY A 71 8.69 -10.45 3.19
N ASN A 72 9.32 -10.61 4.35
CA ASN A 72 8.70 -11.31 5.48
C ASN A 72 7.77 -10.40 6.29
N PHE A 73 6.58 -10.92 6.58
CA PHE A 73 5.67 -10.35 7.56
C PHE A 73 6.04 -10.85 8.98
N SER A 74 6.04 -9.95 9.97
CA SER A 74 6.18 -10.28 11.38
C SER A 74 4.95 -11.02 11.93
N GLY A 75 5.06 -11.54 13.15
CA GLY A 75 4.00 -12.30 13.82
C GLY A 75 2.68 -11.53 14.04
N ASP A 76 2.69 -10.21 13.92
CA ASP A 76 1.49 -9.36 13.96
C ASP A 76 0.90 -9.07 12.56
N ASN A 77 1.30 -9.82 11.54
CA ASN A 77 0.85 -9.72 10.14
C ASN A 77 1.26 -8.41 9.45
N ARG A 78 2.36 -7.78 9.88
CA ARG A 78 2.85 -6.51 9.30
C ARG A 78 4.24 -6.65 8.69
N ALA A 79 4.53 -5.78 7.74
CA ALA A 79 5.85 -5.60 7.16
C ALA A 79 6.09 -4.11 6.87
N GLY A 80 7.35 -3.71 6.82
CA GLY A 80 7.77 -2.40 6.34
C GLY A 80 8.43 -2.51 4.97
N ILE A 81 8.52 -1.39 4.25
CA ILE A 81 9.43 -1.28 3.10
C ILE A 81 10.72 -0.67 3.61
N GLU A 82 11.85 -1.33 3.36
CA GLU A 82 13.15 -0.96 3.89
C GLU A 82 13.48 0.52 3.65
N ARG A 83 14.00 1.21 4.69
CA ARG A 83 14.38 2.63 4.63
C ARG A 83 13.23 3.58 4.31
N THR A 84 11.98 3.17 4.56
CA THR A 84 10.80 4.03 4.40
C THR A 84 9.91 3.93 5.65
N LEU A 85 8.90 4.81 5.72
CA LEU A 85 7.84 4.74 6.74
C LEU A 85 6.62 3.92 6.28
N HIS A 86 6.66 3.31 5.10
CA HIS A 86 5.55 2.56 4.54
C HIS A 86 5.30 1.28 5.35
N ARG A 87 4.02 0.92 5.47
CA ARG A 87 3.61 -0.26 6.21
C ARG A 87 2.62 -1.09 5.41
N ILE A 88 2.91 -2.37 5.30
CA ILE A 88 2.06 -3.35 4.63
C ILE A 88 1.45 -4.23 5.72
N SER A 89 0.13 -4.32 5.77
CA SER A 89 -0.58 -5.23 6.68
C SER A 89 -1.24 -6.32 5.86
N SER A 90 -1.15 -7.57 6.31
CA SER A 90 -1.79 -8.71 5.68
C SER A 90 -3.05 -9.13 6.43
N VAL A 91 -4.07 -9.51 5.68
CA VAL A 91 -5.26 -10.19 6.17
C VAL A 91 -5.12 -11.66 5.84
N ARG A 92 -5.33 -12.53 6.83
CA ARG A 92 -5.23 -13.98 6.66
C ARG A 92 -6.56 -14.66 6.86
N ASN A 93 -6.80 -15.74 6.11
CA ASN A 93 -7.93 -16.63 6.35
C ASN A 93 -7.67 -17.52 7.58
N ARG A 94 -8.63 -18.39 7.92
CA ARG A 94 -8.52 -19.32 9.07
C ARG A 94 -7.41 -20.36 8.92
N GLU A 95 -6.97 -20.63 7.69
CA GLU A 95 -5.88 -21.56 7.38
C GLU A 95 -4.51 -20.86 7.41
N GLY A 96 -4.48 -19.54 7.66
CA GLY A 96 -3.26 -18.74 7.69
C GLY A 96 -2.80 -18.20 6.33
N ASN A 97 -3.54 -18.45 5.25
CA ASN A 97 -3.21 -17.92 3.91
C ASN A 97 -3.51 -16.41 3.84
N ILE A 98 -2.59 -15.62 3.27
CA ILE A 98 -2.80 -14.17 3.07
C ILE A 98 -3.83 -13.97 1.95
N ILE A 99 -5.01 -13.47 2.30
CA ILE A 99 -6.13 -13.20 1.38
C ILE A 99 -6.31 -11.71 1.06
N GLY A 100 -5.49 -10.85 1.66
CA GLY A 100 -5.53 -9.42 1.36
C GLY A 100 -4.35 -8.65 1.92
N LEU A 101 -4.09 -7.50 1.33
CA LEU A 101 -3.03 -6.57 1.71
C LEU A 101 -3.60 -5.15 1.83
N THR A 102 -3.14 -4.44 2.85
CA THR A 102 -3.31 -2.99 2.97
C THR A 102 -1.95 -2.33 2.97
N CYS A 103 -1.64 -1.59 1.91
CA CYS A 103 -0.37 -0.90 1.68
C CYS A 103 -0.53 0.57 2.05
N ARG A 104 -0.08 0.95 3.25
CA ARG A 104 -0.26 2.31 3.78
C ARG A 104 0.95 3.20 3.49
N VAL A 105 0.68 4.40 2.99
CA VAL A 105 1.68 5.43 2.73
C VAL A 105 2.17 6.00 4.07
N GLY A 106 3.45 5.79 4.38
CA GLY A 106 4.11 6.44 5.49
C GLY A 106 4.41 7.89 5.14
N ARG A 107 4.21 8.80 6.10
CA ARG A 107 4.50 10.21 5.92
C ARG A 107 5.26 10.74 7.13
N ALA A 108 6.33 11.49 6.87
CA ALA A 108 7.01 12.25 7.91
C ALA A 108 6.34 13.62 8.05
N ILE A 109 6.01 14.00 9.27
CA ILE A 109 5.62 15.37 9.62
C ILE A 109 6.81 15.96 10.38
N PHE A 110 7.39 17.05 9.89
CA PHE A 110 8.40 17.77 10.64
C PHE A 110 7.70 18.39 11.85
N GLY A 111 8.05 17.92 13.05
CA GLY A 111 7.64 18.56 14.28
C GLY A 111 8.33 19.91 14.40
N THR A 112 7.57 20.96 14.70
CA THR A 112 8.15 22.20 15.24
C THR A 112 8.58 21.88 16.67
N ILE A 113 9.88 21.69 16.91
CA ILE A 113 10.39 21.70 18.29
C ILE A 113 10.24 23.14 18.78
N VAL A 114 9.14 23.44 19.45
CA VAL A 114 9.01 24.68 20.21
C VAL A 114 9.78 24.43 21.51
N ARG A 115 10.99 24.99 21.63
CA ARG A 115 11.69 25.01 22.92
C ARG A 115 10.94 25.99 23.81
N THR A 116 10.26 25.48 24.83
CA THR A 116 9.74 26.27 25.96
C THR A 116 10.88 26.67 26.88
#